data_AF-A0A5K0ZXE7-F1
#
_entry.id   AF-A0A5K0ZXE7-F1
#
_cell.length_a   1.000
_cell.length_b   1.000
_cell.length_c   1.000
_cell.angle_alpha   90.00
_cell.angle_beta   90.00
_cell.angle_gamma   90.00
#
_symmetry.space_group_name_H-M   'P 1'
#
loop_
_entity.id
_entity.type
_entity.pdbx_description
1 polymer ?
#
loop_
_entity_poly.entity_id
_entity_poly.type
_entity_poly.pdbx_seq_one_letter_code
_entity_poly.pdbx_strand_id
1 'polypeptide(L)'
;DNGLVPIVEPEILLDGDHSIDRTLEVAEKVWAEVFYYLAENNVVFEGILLKPSMVCPGAEQKEKASPETIAKYTLKMLNRR
;
A
#
# COMPACT_ATOMS: atom_id res chain seq x y z
N ASP A 1 18.03 -10.90 17.09
CA ASP A 1 17.69 -10.68 15.66
C ASP A 1 18.66 -11.39 14.74
N ASN A 2 18.14 -12.20 13.81
CA ASN A 2 18.90 -13.16 12.98
C ASN A 2 19.73 -12.50 11.84
N GLY A 3 19.95 -11.19 11.88
CA GLY A 3 20.66 -10.44 10.83
C GLY A 3 19.93 -10.38 9.48
N LEU A 4 18.62 -10.65 9.46
CA LEU A 4 17.79 -10.63 8.26
C LEU A 4 17.02 -9.32 8.14
N VAL A 5 16.93 -8.80 6.92
CA VAL A 5 16.11 -7.64 6.57
C VAL A 5 14.70 -8.12 6.22
N PRO A 6 13.67 -7.84 7.02
CA PRO A 6 12.30 -8.22 6.70
C PRO A 6 11.74 -7.40 5.53
N ILE A 7 11.00 -8.07 4.66
CA ILE A 7 10.15 -7.44 3.65
C ILE A 7 8.71 -7.48 4.19
N VAL A 8 8.10 -6.32 4.35
CA VAL A 8 6.72 -6.17 4.79
C VAL A 8 5.84 -5.98 3.55
N GLU A 9 4.98 -6.95 3.28
CA GLU A 9 4.12 -7.02 2.10
C GLU A 9 2.63 -6.93 2.49
N PRO A 10 2.07 -5.71 2.65
CA PRO A 10 0.65 -5.52 2.86
C PRO A 10 -0.07 -5.47 1.50
N GLU A 11 -0.28 -6.63 0.90
CA GLU A 11 -0.94 -6.74 -0.41
C GLU A 11 -2.46 -6.50 -0.30
N ILE A 12 -2.97 -5.57 -1.11
CA ILE A 12 -4.40 -5.33 -1.28
C ILE A 12 -4.81 -5.92 -2.63
N LEU A 13 -5.73 -6.89 -2.60
CA LEU A 13 -6.20 -7.57 -3.80
C LEU A 13 -6.99 -6.60 -4.70
N LEU A 14 -6.81 -6.79 -6.01
CA LEU A 14 -7.46 -6.00 -7.07
C LEU A 14 -8.90 -6.45 -7.34
N ASP A 15 -9.41 -7.44 -6.62
CA ASP A 15 -10.69 -8.06 -6.93
C ASP A 15 -11.88 -7.09 -6.74
N GLY A 16 -12.80 -7.10 -7.72
CA GLY A 16 -14.05 -6.36 -7.71
C GLY A 16 -14.08 -5.09 -8.58
N ASP A 17 -15.19 -4.37 -8.49
CA ASP A 17 -15.56 -3.20 -9.31
C ASP A 17 -15.39 -1.86 -8.54
N HIS A 18 -14.33 -1.76 -7.75
CA HIS A 18 -14.09 -0.57 -6.93
C HIS A 18 -13.32 0.52 -7.70
N SER A 19 -13.59 1.79 -7.39
CA SER A 19 -12.87 2.93 -7.97
C SER A 19 -11.47 3.06 -7.38
N ILE A 20 -10.58 3.76 -8.08
CA ILE A 20 -9.22 4.05 -7.60
C ILE A 20 -9.22 4.86 -6.30
N ASP A 21 -10.22 5.73 -6.09
CA ASP A 21 -10.40 6.47 -4.84
C ASP A 21 -10.71 5.55 -3.67
N ARG A 22 -11.53 4.52 -3.90
CA ARG A 22 -11.82 3.51 -2.88
C ARG A 22 -10.58 2.69 -2.55
N THR A 23 -9.79 2.31 -3.56
CA THR A 23 -8.50 1.64 -3.34
C THR A 23 -7.58 2.51 -2.49
N LEU A 24 -7.49 3.81 -2.78
CA LEU A 24 -6.65 4.73 -2.02
C LEU A 24 -7.08 4.81 -0.55
N GLU A 25 -8.38 4.92 -0.28
CA GLU A 25 -8.90 4.99 1.10
C GLU A 25 -8.55 3.73 1.91
N VAL A 26 -8.70 2.55 1.30
CA VAL A 26 -8.34 1.27 1.94
C VAL A 26 -6.82 1.17 2.12
N ALA A 27 -6.05 1.56 1.11
CA ALA A 27 -4.59 1.55 1.17
C ALA A 27 -4.05 2.45 2.28
N GLU A 28 -4.61 3.64 2.46
CA GLU A 28 -4.23 4.55 3.55
C GLU A 28 -4.52 3.96 4.94
N LYS A 29 -5.65 3.26 5.10
CA LYS A 29 -5.98 2.58 6.37
C LYS A 29 -5.01 1.44 6.66
N VAL A 30 -4.75 0.59 5.68
CA VAL A 30 -3.81 -0.54 5.82
C VAL A 30 -2.39 -0.01 6.12
N TRP A 31 -1.97 1.05 5.43
CA TRP A 31 -0.67 1.67 5.66
C TRP A 31 -0.51 2.16 7.11
N ALA A 32 -1.50 2.88 7.63
CA ALA A 32 -1.47 3.37 9.01
C ALA A 32 -1.40 2.24 10.04
N GLU A 33 -2.21 1.18 9.87
CA GLU A 33 -2.21 0.02 10.77
C GLU A 33 -0.88 -0.74 10.73
N VAL A 34 -0.29 -0.95 9.54
CA VAL A 34 1.00 -1.62 9.39
C VAL A 34 2.08 -0.87 10.16
N PHE A 35 2.20 0.45 9.97
CA PHE A 35 3.20 1.24 10.68
C PHE A 35 2.95 1.31 12.19
N TYR A 36 1.67 1.36 12.61
CA TYR A 36 1.30 1.29 14.02
C TYR A 36 1.81 -0.01 14.66
N TYR A 37 1.51 -1.18 14.07
CA TYR A 37 1.97 -2.46 14.62
C TYR A 37 3.49 -2.67 14.49
N LEU A 38 4.14 -2.14 13.46
CA LEU A 38 5.61 -2.16 13.36
C LEU A 38 6.25 -1.35 14.50
N ALA A 39 5.68 -0.19 14.84
CA ALA A 39 6.14 0.63 15.97
C ALA A 39 5.91 -0.06 17.32
N GLU A 40 4.71 -0.61 17.55
CA GLU A 40 4.36 -1.35 18.78
C GLU A 40 5.28 -2.56 19.02
N ASN A 41 5.77 -3.20 17.96
CA ASN A 41 6.70 -4.33 18.04
C ASN A 41 8.19 -3.92 18.04
N ASN A 42 8.50 -2.63 18.20
CA ASN A 42 9.86 -2.09 18.21
C ASN A 42 10.69 -2.46 16.96
N VAL A 43 10.06 -2.52 15.78
CA VAL A 43 10.78 -2.79 14.53
C VAL A 43 11.58 -1.57 14.10
N VAL A 44 12.85 -1.76 13.75
CA VAL A 44 13.72 -0.71 13.22
C VAL A 44 13.35 -0.42 11.76
N PHE A 45 12.77 0.75 11.48
CA PHE A 45 12.27 1.11 10.16
C PHE A 45 13.38 1.23 9.10
N GLU A 46 14.60 1.59 9.49
CA GLU A 46 15.77 1.59 8.61
C GLU A 46 16.19 0.18 8.19
N GLY A 47 15.73 -0.84 8.92
CA GLY A 47 16.04 -2.24 8.71
C GLY A 47 14.97 -3.01 7.95
N ILE A 48 13.94 -2.36 7.39
CA ILE A 48 12.86 -3.03 6.65
C ILE A 48 12.82 -2.59 5.19
N LEU A 49 12.24 -3.46 4.35
CA LEU A 49 11.79 -3.11 3.01
C LEU A 49 10.28 -3.24 2.92
N LEU A 50 9.65 -2.35 2.16
CA LEU A 50 8.21 -2.37 1.93
C LEU A 50 7.93 -2.90 0.53
N LYS A 51 6.97 -3.82 0.43
CA LYS A 51 6.44 -4.34 -0.84
C LYS A 51 4.92 -4.10 -0.87
N PRO A 52 4.45 -2.85 -0.99
CA PRO A 52 3.03 -2.57 -1.10
C PRO A 52 2.50 -2.81 -2.52
N SER A 53 1.19 -3.00 -2.64
CA SER A 53 0.48 -2.96 -3.91
C SER A 53 0.40 -1.53 -4.45
N MET A 54 0.35 -1.37 -5.78
CA MET A 54 0.02 -0.09 -6.40
C MET A 54 -1.45 0.27 -6.19
N VAL A 55 -1.76 1.56 -6.18
CA VAL A 55 -3.16 2.04 -6.08
C VAL A 55 -3.80 2.01 -7.46
N CYS A 56 -4.48 0.91 -7.77
CA CYS A 56 -5.17 0.69 -9.03
C CYS A 56 -6.70 0.56 -8.80
N PRO A 57 -7.54 0.88 -9.79
CA PRO A 57 -8.94 0.49 -9.76
C PRO A 57 -9.06 -1.04 -9.78
N GLY A 58 -10.21 -1.54 -9.32
CA GLY A 58 -10.47 -2.98 -9.29
C GLY A 58 -10.43 -3.60 -10.68
N ALA A 59 -10.12 -4.90 -10.76
CA ALA A 59 -9.93 -5.63 -12.00
C ALA A 59 -11.20 -5.67 -12.87
N GLU A 60 -12.38 -5.59 -12.25
CA GLU A 60 -13.68 -5.60 -12.94
C GLU A 60 -14.16 -4.18 -13.32
N GLN A 61 -13.42 -3.14 -12.92
CA GLN A 61 -13.78 -1.75 -13.20
C GLN A 61 -13.74 -1.45 -14.69
N LYS A 62 -14.83 -0.85 -15.20
CA LYS A 62 -14.97 -0.53 -16.62
C LYS A 62 -14.03 0.59 -17.05
N GLU A 63 -13.81 1.55 -16.17
CA GLU A 63 -12.89 2.67 -16.40
C GLU A 63 -11.47 2.31 -15.95
N LYS A 64 -10.58 2.10 -16.92
CA LYS A 64 -9.15 1.87 -16.63
C LYS A 64 -8.45 3.19 -16.34
N ALA A 65 -7.76 3.26 -15.21
CA ALA A 65 -6.91 4.40 -14.87
C ALA A 65 -5.67 4.43 -15.77
N SER A 66 -5.23 5.62 -16.16
CA SER A 66 -3.97 5.77 -16.90
C SER A 66 -2.77 5.48 -15.99
N PRO A 67 -1.61 5.04 -16.52
CA PRO A 67 -0.40 4.82 -15.74
C PRO A 67 0.03 6.06 -14.92
N GLU A 68 -0.15 7.26 -15.47
CA GLU A 68 0.17 8.52 -14.78
C GLU A 68 -0.76 8.75 -13.59
N THR A 69 -2.02 8.33 -13.70
CA THR A 69 -3.00 8.43 -12.62
C THR A 69 -2.63 7.45 -11.52
N ILE A 70 -2.37 6.17 -11.85
CA ILE A 70 -1.93 5.15 -10.90
C ILE A 70 -0.66 5.59 -10.15
N ALA A 71 0.31 6.16 -10.87
CA ALA A 71 1.54 6.68 -10.27
C ALA A 71 1.26 7.82 -9.28
N LYS A 72 0.40 8.78 -9.64
CA LYS A 72 0.02 9.90 -8.76
C LYS A 72 -0.65 9.39 -7.47
N TYR A 73 -1.59 8.45 -7.58
CA TYR A 73 -2.30 7.90 -6.43
C TYR A 73 -1.37 7.07 -5.53
N THR A 74 -0.52 6.24 -6.12
CA THR A 74 0.47 5.44 -5.38
C THR A 74 1.47 6.33 -4.65
N LEU A 75 2.03 7.34 -5.30
CA LEU A 75 2.94 8.29 -4.66
C LEU A 75 2.24 9.14 -3.59
N LYS A 76 0.96 9.48 -3.79
CA LYS A 76 0.16 10.18 -2.78
C LYS A 76 0.02 9.35 -1.50
N MET A 77 -0.26 8.05 -1.63
CA MET A 77 -0.33 7.12 -0.50
C MET A 77 1.04 7.02 0.20
N LEU A 78 2.13 6.78 -0.55
CA LEU A 78 3.48 6.61 0.02
C LEU A 78 4.02 7.87 0.71
N ASN A 79 3.61 9.06 0.25
CA ASN A 79 4.03 10.33 0.87
C ASN A 79 3.21 10.69 2.12
N ARG A 80 2.07 10.03 2.35
CA ARG A 80 1.30 10.19 3.58
C ARG A 80 1.95 9.30 4.64
N ARG A 81 2.71 9.95 5.52
CA ARG A 81 3.30 9.34 6.72
C ARG A 81 2.24 9.23 7.81
#